data_AF-A0A353R607-F1
#
_entry.id   AF-A0A353R607-F1
#
_cell.length_a   1.000
_cell.length_b   1.000
_cell.length_c   1.000
_cell.angle_alpha   90.00
_cell.angle_beta   90.00
_cell.angle_gamma   90.00
#
_symmetry.space_group_name_H-M   'P 1'
#
loop_
_entity.id
_entity.type
_entity.pdbx_description
1 polymer ?
#
loop_
_entity_poly.entity_id
_entity_poly.type
_entity_poly.pdbx_seq_one_letter_code
_entity_poly.pdbx_strand_id
1 'polypeptide(L)'
;DGVTTNPSLMARENIRGHAAILAHYRQICEIVDGDVSAEVFSTDLEGMLAEAHELSAIHKNIVDKVPCTSEGIKAIKALSARKIPTNCTLVFNAGQAVLAAKAG
;
A
#
# COMPACT_ATOMS: atom_id res chain seq x y z
N ASP A 1 -0.43 4.49 -16.53
CA ASP A 1 -0.36 5.39 -15.35
C ASP A 1 -0.54 4.61 -14.05
N GLY A 2 -1.73 4.10 -13.72
CA GLY A 2 -1.95 3.23 -12.55
C GLY A 2 -3.36 3.31 -11.96
N VAL A 3 -3.64 2.54 -10.90
CA VAL A 3 -4.89 2.53 -10.11
C VAL A 3 -4.57 2.69 -8.64
N THR A 4 -5.44 3.38 -7.90
CA THR A 4 -5.38 3.39 -6.43
C THR A 4 -6.62 2.75 -5.84
N THR A 5 -6.45 1.92 -4.82
CA THR A 5 -7.57 1.35 -4.06
C THR A 5 -7.57 1.89 -2.63
N ASN A 6 -8.62 1.55 -1.90
CA ASN A 6 -8.70 1.66 -0.45
C ASN A 6 -9.79 0.69 0.05
N PRO A 7 -9.86 0.41 1.37
CA PRO A 7 -10.84 -0.51 1.93
C PRO A 7 -12.30 -0.13 1.63
N SER A 8 -12.61 1.16 1.53
CA SER A 8 -13.98 1.62 1.24
C SER A 8 -14.41 1.31 -0.19
N LEU A 9 -13.52 1.41 -1.17
CA LEU A 9 -13.79 1.01 -2.56
C LEU A 9 -14.01 -0.50 -2.66
N MET A 10 -13.13 -1.30 -2.03
CA MET A 10 -13.27 -2.77 -2.01
C MET A 10 -14.61 -3.20 -1.39
N ALA A 11 -15.00 -2.56 -0.28
CA ALA A 11 -16.24 -2.88 0.42
C ALA A 11 -17.51 -2.56 -0.41
N ARG A 12 -17.48 -1.51 -1.24
CA ARG A 12 -18.59 -1.12 -2.13
C ARG A 12 -18.82 -2.15 -3.23
N GLU A 13 -17.74 -2.74 -3.74
CA GLU A 13 -17.78 -3.83 -4.72
C GLU A 13 -18.03 -5.21 -4.07
N ASN A 14 -18.35 -5.24 -2.77
CA ASN A 14 -18.59 -6.45 -1.98
C ASN A 14 -17.42 -7.44 -1.96
N ILE A 15 -16.19 -6.94 -2.12
CA ILE A 15 -14.96 -7.72 -2.02
C ILE A 15 -14.57 -7.79 -0.56
N ARG A 16 -14.69 -8.99 0.03
CA ARG A 16 -14.49 -9.20 1.46
C ARG A 16 -13.75 -10.50 1.73
N GLY A 17 -12.96 -10.50 2.79
CA GLY A 17 -12.13 -11.64 3.17
C GLY A 17 -10.81 -11.66 2.42
N HIS A 18 -9.81 -12.23 3.09
CA HIS A 18 -8.41 -12.16 2.67
C HIS A 18 -8.18 -12.63 1.22
N ALA A 19 -8.65 -13.85 0.91
CA ALA A 19 -8.46 -14.44 -0.42
C ALA A 19 -9.11 -13.64 -1.54
N ALA A 20 -10.31 -13.08 -1.31
CA ALA A 20 -11.00 -12.27 -2.31
C ALA A 20 -10.29 -10.94 -2.56
N ILE A 21 -9.76 -10.32 -1.50
CA ILE A 21 -8.98 -9.07 -1.61
C ILE A 21 -7.72 -9.30 -2.43
N LEU A 22 -6.93 -10.35 -2.11
CA LEU A 22 -5.71 -10.67 -2.86
C LEU A 22 -6.02 -11.02 -4.32
N ALA A 23 -7.07 -11.81 -4.57
CA ALA A 23 -7.52 -12.13 -5.92
C ALA A 23 -7.92 -10.88 -6.70
N HIS A 24 -8.60 -9.93 -6.05
CA HIS A 24 -9.00 -8.70 -6.71
C HIS A 24 -7.83 -7.79 -7.06
N TYR A 25 -6.83 -7.64 -6.17
CA TYR A 25 -5.60 -6.93 -6.50
C TYR A 25 -4.90 -7.53 -7.71
N ARG A 26 -4.84 -8.87 -7.79
CA ARG A 26 -4.29 -9.57 -8.94
C ARG A 26 -5.07 -9.25 -10.21
N GLN A 27 -6.40 -9.30 -10.17
CA GLN A 27 -7.25 -8.97 -11.32
C GLN A 27 -7.03 -7.54 -11.81
N ILE A 28 -6.92 -6.55 -10.90
CA ILE A 28 -6.61 -5.16 -11.29
C ILE A 28 -5.25 -5.10 -11.98
N CYS A 29 -4.23 -5.78 -11.44
CA CYS A 29 -2.89 -5.82 -12.02
C CYS A 29 -2.85 -6.51 -13.40
N GLU A 30 -3.72 -7.47 -13.66
CA GLU A 30 -3.85 -8.13 -14.97
C GLU A 30 -4.57 -7.24 -16.00
N ILE A 31 -5.34 -6.24 -15.55
CA ILE A 31 -6.05 -5.27 -16.41
C ILE A 31 -5.18 -4.03 -16.68
N VAL A 32 -4.31 -3.63 -15.73
CA VAL A 32 -3.59 -2.36 -15.76
C VAL A 32 -2.07 -2.57 -15.77
N ASP A 33 -1.40 -2.05 -16.79
CA ASP A 33 0.05 -2.15 -16.95
C ASP A 33 0.86 -1.29 -15.95
N GLY A 34 0.24 -0.29 -15.34
CA GLY A 34 0.88 0.64 -14.38
C GLY A 34 0.68 0.26 -12.91
N ASP A 35 1.13 1.14 -12.01
CA ASP A 35 1.14 0.92 -10.57
C ASP A 35 -0.25 0.73 -9.97
N VAL A 36 -0.39 -0.22 -9.04
CA VAL A 36 -1.63 -0.50 -8.31
C VAL A 36 -1.39 -0.33 -6.82
N SER A 37 -1.90 0.78 -6.24
CA SER A 37 -1.74 1.03 -4.81
C SER A 37 -2.66 0.15 -3.97
N ALA A 38 -2.09 -0.71 -3.13
CA ALA A 38 -2.77 -1.64 -2.22
C ALA A 38 -2.52 -1.26 -0.76
N GLU A 39 -3.58 -1.12 0.05
CA GLU A 39 -3.47 -0.55 1.40
C GLU A 39 -3.21 -1.59 2.48
N VAL A 40 -2.23 -1.32 3.35
CA VAL A 40 -1.99 -2.06 4.59
C VAL A 40 -3.02 -1.68 5.66
N PHE A 41 -3.35 -2.60 6.55
CA PHE A 41 -4.37 -2.45 7.60
C PHE A 41 -3.78 -2.36 9.00
N SER A 42 -2.64 -3.02 9.23
CA SER A 42 -1.96 -3.02 10.53
C SER A 42 -1.56 -1.63 10.97
N THR A 43 -1.57 -1.40 12.28
CA THR A 43 -1.24 -0.10 12.89
C THR A 43 0.15 -0.05 13.50
N ASP A 44 0.81 -1.20 13.65
CA ASP A 44 2.18 -1.35 14.13
C ASP A 44 3.14 -1.68 12.98
N LEU A 45 4.44 -1.44 13.20
CA LEU A 45 5.47 -1.61 12.19
C LEU A 45 5.58 -3.06 11.69
N GLU A 46 5.54 -4.04 12.59
CA GLU A 46 5.77 -5.45 12.22
C GLU A 46 4.62 -5.96 11.36
N GLY A 47 3.37 -5.65 11.75
CA GLY A 47 2.19 -5.96 10.96
C GLY A 47 2.20 -5.29 9.59
N MET A 48 2.53 -3.99 9.51
CA MET A 48 2.61 -3.29 8.22
C MET A 48 3.65 -3.91 7.28
N LEU A 49 4.81 -4.32 7.81
CA LEU A 49 5.86 -4.95 6.99
C LEU A 49 5.46 -6.36 6.53
N ALA A 50 4.75 -7.13 7.36
CA ALA A 50 4.25 -8.44 6.99
C ALA A 50 3.19 -8.35 5.89
N GLU A 51 2.23 -7.44 6.04
CA GLU A 51 1.18 -7.18 5.04
C GLU A 51 1.77 -6.65 3.73
N ALA A 52 2.68 -5.68 3.79
CA ALA A 52 3.35 -5.14 2.60
C ALA A 52 4.12 -6.23 1.84
N HIS A 53 4.78 -7.15 2.54
CA HIS A 53 5.46 -8.27 1.90
C HIS A 53 4.48 -9.22 1.19
N GLU A 54 3.33 -9.50 1.79
CA GLU A 54 2.29 -10.32 1.17
C GLU A 54 1.69 -9.64 -0.06
N LEU A 55 1.37 -8.34 0.04
CA LEU A 55 0.81 -7.55 -1.06
C LEU A 55 1.79 -7.44 -2.23
N SER A 56 3.05 -7.08 -1.95
CA SER A 56 4.12 -6.99 -2.95
C SER A 56 4.38 -8.33 -3.68
N ALA A 57 4.06 -9.47 -3.06
CA ALA A 57 4.21 -10.78 -3.68
C ALA A 57 3.10 -11.10 -4.72
N ILE A 58 2.00 -10.34 -4.75
CA ILE A 58 0.87 -10.58 -5.67
C ILE A 58 1.29 -10.34 -7.12
N HIS A 59 1.91 -9.18 -7.37
CA HIS A 59 2.30 -8.73 -8.71
C HIS A 59 3.34 -7.61 -8.64
N LYS A 60 4.22 -7.52 -9.65
CA LYS A 60 5.29 -6.50 -9.74
C LYS A 60 4.79 -5.05 -9.79
N ASN A 61 3.51 -4.84 -10.11
CA ASN A 61 2.89 -3.51 -10.20
C ASN A 61 2.29 -3.05 -8.86
N ILE A 62 2.33 -3.88 -7.80
CA ILE A 62 1.82 -3.47 -6.49
C ILE A 62 2.70 -2.37 -5.90
N VAL A 63 2.05 -1.34 -5.38
CA VAL A 63 2.66 -0.27 -4.58
C VAL A 63 2.00 -0.27 -3.20
N ASP A 64 2.79 -0.46 -2.15
CA ASP A 64 2.25 -0.58 -0.79
C ASP A 64 1.80 0.79 -0.28
N LYS A 65 0.50 0.94 -0.07
CA LYS A 65 -0.12 2.18 0.38
C LYS A 65 -0.15 2.21 1.90
N VAL A 66 0.64 3.11 2.48
CA VAL A 66 0.94 3.17 3.91
C VAL A 66 0.42 4.49 4.50
N PRO A 67 -0.34 4.47 5.62
CA PRO A 67 -0.84 5.69 6.22
C PRO A 67 0.28 6.55 6.83
N CYS A 68 0.14 7.88 6.75
CA CYS A 68 1.11 8.84 7.30
C CYS A 68 1.09 8.91 8.84
N THR A 69 1.55 7.85 9.50
CA THR A 69 1.70 7.72 10.95
C THR A 69 3.17 7.52 11.33
N SER A 70 3.52 7.60 12.62
CA SER A 70 4.89 7.30 13.09
C SER A 70 5.39 5.94 12.60
N GLU A 71 4.58 4.89 12.80
CA GLU A 71 4.94 3.55 12.34
C GLU A 71 4.91 3.43 10.82
N GLY A 72 4.00 4.13 10.14
CA GLY A 72 3.96 4.19 8.68
C GLY A 72 5.21 4.79 8.06
N ILE A 73 5.74 5.88 8.62
CA ILE A 73 7.01 6.49 8.16
C ILE A 73 8.18 5.52 8.37
N LYS A 74 8.22 4.77 9.49
CA LYS A 74 9.23 3.73 9.71
C LYS A 74 9.09 2.58 8.72
N ALA A 75 7.86 2.16 8.41
CA ALA A 75 7.57 1.13 7.44
C ALA A 75 8.02 1.54 6.04
N ILE A 76 7.67 2.76 5.58
CA ILE A 76 8.12 3.32 4.30
C ILE A 76 9.64 3.27 4.19
N LYS A 77 10.37 3.71 5.24
CA LYS A 77 11.83 3.66 5.25
C LYS A 77 12.38 2.24 5.11
N ALA A 78 11.80 1.28 5.82
CA ALA A 78 12.23 -0.12 5.76
C ALA A 78 11.92 -0.78 4.41
N LEU A 79 10.77 -0.46 3.81
CA LEU A 79 10.35 -0.96 2.49
C LEU A 79 11.19 -0.34 1.36
N SER A 80 11.44 0.97 1.41
CA SER A 80 12.28 1.69 0.44
C SER A 80 13.72 1.17 0.44
N ALA A 81 14.28 0.85 1.63
CA ALA A 81 15.58 0.20 1.74
C ALA A 81 15.66 -1.18 1.06
N ARG A 82 14.51 -1.85 0.89
CA ARG A 82 14.35 -3.12 0.17
C ARG A 82 13.91 -2.94 -1.29
N LYS A 83 13.82 -1.71 -1.77
CA LYS A 83 13.33 -1.34 -3.11
C LYS A 83 11.89 -1.78 -3.37
N ILE A 84 11.08 -1.84 -2.31
CA ILE A 84 9.63 -2.06 -2.42
C ILE A 84 8.97 -0.68 -2.57
N PRO A 85 8.21 -0.44 -3.66
CA PRO A 85 7.58 0.86 -3.91
C PRO A 85 6.46 1.11 -2.90
N THR A 86 6.35 2.35 -2.41
CA THR A 86 5.33 2.74 -1.43
C THR A 86 4.58 4.01 -1.84
N ASN A 87 3.35 4.13 -1.34
CA ASN A 87 2.50 5.31 -1.49
C ASN A 87 2.03 5.79 -0.12
N CYS A 88 2.52 6.94 0.34
CA CYS A 88 2.11 7.48 1.64
C CYS A 88 0.73 8.17 1.53
N THR A 89 -0.29 7.61 2.21
CA THR A 89 -1.67 8.13 2.21
C THR A 89 -1.99 8.92 3.48
N LEU A 90 -3.14 9.61 3.49
CA LEU A 90 -3.61 10.43 4.62
C LEU A 90 -2.64 11.57 5.01
N VAL A 91 -2.00 12.16 4.01
CA VAL A 91 -1.19 13.38 4.12
C VAL A 91 -2.11 14.59 3.92
N PHE A 92 -2.15 15.50 4.90
CA PHE A 92 -3.03 16.68 4.89
C PHE A 92 -2.28 18.01 5.00
N ASN A 93 -0.97 17.98 5.21
CA ASN A 93 -0.13 19.18 5.23
C ASN A 93 1.27 18.92 4.64
N ALA A 94 1.99 20.00 4.34
CA ALA A 94 3.32 19.95 3.74
C ALA A 94 4.37 19.29 4.65
N GLY A 95 4.26 19.43 5.97
CA GLY A 95 5.19 18.80 6.91
C GLY A 95 5.13 17.28 6.85
N GLN A 96 3.92 16.71 6.78
CA GLN A 96 3.70 15.28 6.56
C GLN A 96 4.26 14.82 5.21
N ALA A 97 4.03 15.58 4.14
CA ALA A 97 4.56 15.27 2.82
C ALA A 97 6.10 15.23 2.79
N VAL A 98 6.75 16.20 3.45
CA VAL A 98 8.22 16.23 3.56
C VAL A 98 8.74 15.05 4.39
N LEU A 99 8.06 14.67 5.47
CA LEU A 99 8.44 13.50 6.26
C LEU A 99 8.34 12.20 5.45
N ALA A 100 7.25 12.01 4.69
CA ALA A 100 7.07 10.87 3.81
C ALA A 100 8.18 10.81 2.74
N ALA A 101 8.42 11.91 2.03
CA ALA A 101 9.45 11.98 0.99
C ALA A 101 10.88 11.72 1.51
N LYS A 102 11.16 12.08 2.76
CA LYS A 102 12.47 11.80 3.40
C LYS A 102 12.60 10.37 3.93
N ALA A 103 11.50 9.65 4.10
CA ALA A 103 11.52 8.25 4.52
C ALA A 103 11.97 7.34 3.37
N GLY A 104 11.69 7.72 2.14
CA GLY A 104 12.08 7.02 0.91
C GLY A 104 10.88 6.79 0.01
#